data_AF-A0A953IHM3-F1
#
_entry.id   AF-A0A953IHM3-F1
#
_cell.length_a   1.000
_cell.length_b   1.000
_cell.length_c   1.000
_cell.angle_alpha   90.00
_cell.angle_beta   90.00
_cell.angle_gamma   90.00
#
_symmetry.space_group_name_H-M   'P 1'
#
loop_
_entity.id
_entity.type
_entity.pdbx_description
1 polymer ?
#
loop_
_entity_poly.entity_id
_entity_poly.type
_entity_poly.pdbx_seq_one_letter_code
_entity_poly.pdbx_strand_id
1 'polypeptide(L)'
;MFDREALRSRFEEQGWVTLPGLLTAAECARFLELARGNRIPPRDWSKGHAASARPYYELASLPELLDRLELLLGPGLVLWGASLVVRQPGEIHPWH
;
A
#
# COMPACT_ATOMS: atom_id res chain seq x y z
N MET A 1 6.70 12.47 -14.84
CA MET A 1 5.27 12.63 -15.19
C MET A 1 4.84 11.35 -15.88
N PHE A 2 3.92 10.58 -15.27
CA PHE A 2 3.43 9.31 -15.84
C PHE A 2 2.22 9.57 -16.74
N ASP A 3 2.03 8.73 -17.75
CA ASP A 3 0.88 8.81 -18.65
C ASP A 3 -0.38 8.33 -17.91
N ARG A 4 -1.25 9.29 -17.58
CA ARG A 4 -2.47 9.07 -16.78
C ARG A 4 -3.51 8.26 -17.53
N GLU A 5 -3.65 8.48 -18.84
CA GLU A 5 -4.66 7.81 -19.65
C GLU A 5 -4.24 6.36 -19.90
N ALA A 6 -2.97 6.14 -20.23
CA ALA A 6 -2.44 4.78 -20.38
C ALA A 6 -2.48 3.98 -19.07
N LEU A 7 -2.35 4.63 -17.92
CA LEU A 7 -2.48 3.98 -16.61
C LEU A 7 -3.93 3.54 -16.35
N ARG A 8 -4.89 4.45 -16.57
CA ARG A 8 -6.32 4.17 -16.36
C ARG A 8 -6.81 3.08 -17.31
N SER A 9 -6.48 3.18 -18.60
CA SER A 9 -6.88 2.19 -19.61
C SER A 9 -6.36 0.78 -19.28
N ARG A 10 -5.10 0.66 -18.82
CA ARG A 10 -4.56 -0.64 -18.36
C ARG A 10 -5.30 -1.19 -17.15
N PHE A 11 -5.61 -0.35 -16.18
CA PHE A 11 -6.34 -0.76 -15.00
C PHE A 11 -7.76 -1.22 -15.34
N GLU A 12 -8.46 -0.51 -16.23
CA GLU A 12 -9.81 -0.87 -16.72
C GLU A 12 -9.80 -2.20 -17.49
N GLU A 13 -8.78 -2.45 -18.31
CA GLU A 13 -8.66 -3.68 -19.09
C GLU A 13 -8.27 -4.91 -18.24
N GLN A 14 -7.33 -4.73 -17.30
CA GLN A 14 -6.69 -5.85 -16.60
C GLN A 14 -7.24 -6.08 -15.18
N GLY A 15 -7.92 -5.09 -14.61
CA GLY A 15 -8.32 -5.09 -13.20
C GLY A 15 -7.17 -4.87 -12.21
N TRP A 16 -5.94 -4.67 -12.70
CA TRP A 16 -4.75 -4.39 -11.88
C TRP A 16 -3.74 -3.53 -12.65
N VAL A 17 -2.84 -2.86 -11.92
CA VAL A 17 -1.73 -2.10 -12.51
C VAL A 17 -0.55 -2.00 -11.53
N THR A 18 0.65 -1.86 -12.06
CA THR A 18 1.85 -1.54 -11.27
C THR A 18 2.10 -0.04 -11.25
N LEU A 19 2.38 0.51 -10.06
CA LEU A 19 2.73 1.92 -9.86
C LEU A 19 4.22 2.06 -9.55
N PRO A 20 5.12 2.07 -10.55
CA PRO A 20 6.55 2.16 -10.32
C PRO A 20 6.95 3.50 -9.70
N GLY A 21 8.07 3.50 -8.99
CA GLY A 21 8.69 4.72 -8.47
C GLY A 21 7.87 5.44 -7.39
N LEU A 22 7.03 4.73 -6.64
CA LEU A 22 6.37 5.29 -5.46
C LEU A 22 7.35 5.42 -4.28
N LEU A 23 8.27 4.46 -4.16
CA LEU A 23 9.31 4.44 -3.14
C LEU A 23 10.63 4.02 -3.78
N THR A 24 11.72 4.60 -3.30
CA THR A 24 13.08 4.12 -3.52
C THR A 24 13.38 2.91 -2.63
N ALA A 25 14.44 2.16 -2.97
CA ALA A 25 14.90 1.05 -2.14
C ALA A 25 15.26 1.47 -0.70
N ALA A 26 15.82 2.67 -0.54
CA ALA A 26 16.17 3.22 0.77
C ALA A 26 14.92 3.53 1.60
N GLU A 27 13.87 4.08 0.99
CA GLU A 27 12.60 4.35 1.67
C GLU A 27 11.88 3.06 2.06
N CYS A 28 11.90 2.04 1.20
CA CYS A 28 11.41 0.70 1.53
C CYS A 28 12.16 0.12 2.74
N ALA A 29 13.49 0.18 2.75
CA ALA A 29 14.30 -0.33 3.86
C ALA A 29 13.99 0.41 5.17
N ARG A 30 13.90 1.75 5.13
CA ARG A 30 13.54 2.58 6.29
C ARG A 30 12.14 2.25 6.82
N PHE A 31 11.15 2.10 5.94
CA PHE A 31 9.81 1.68 6.36
C PHE A 31 9.85 0.31 7.03
N LEU A 32 10.55 -0.66 6.45
CA LEU A 32 10.63 -2.02 7.01
C LEU A 32 11.31 -2.03 8.38
N GLU A 33 12.36 -1.22 8.59
CA GLU A 33 12.99 -1.05 9.90
C GLU A 33 11.99 -0.51 10.93
N LEU A 34 11.28 0.58 10.60
CA LEU A 34 10.28 1.19 11.46
C LEU A 34 9.11 0.24 11.75
N ALA A 35 8.61 -0.46 10.74
CA ALA A 35 7.50 -1.39 10.85
C ALA A 35 7.86 -2.60 11.72
N ARG A 36 9.05 -3.18 11.54
CA ARG A 36 9.54 -4.33 12.34
C ARG A 36 9.92 -3.93 13.76
N GLY A 37 10.42 -2.71 13.97
CA GLY A 37 10.68 -2.16 15.28
C GLY A 37 9.40 -1.83 16.07
N ASN A 38 8.28 -1.65 15.37
CA ASN A 38 7.00 -1.33 15.99
C ASN A 38 6.34 -2.59 16.59
N ARG A 39 6.24 -2.61 17.92
CA ARG A 39 5.60 -3.69 18.68
C ARG A 39 4.12 -3.44 18.99
N ILE A 40 3.57 -2.32 18.52
CA ILE A 40 2.17 -1.99 18.74
C ILE A 40 1.31 -2.91 17.84
N PRO A 41 0.43 -3.75 18.42
CA PRO A 41 -0.45 -4.58 17.63
C PRO A 41 -1.43 -3.73 16.80
N PRO A 42 -2.04 -4.28 15.74
CA PRO A 42 -3.16 -3.62 15.10
C PRO A 42 -4.32 -3.45 16.09
N ARG A 43 -5.28 -2.57 15.76
CA ARG A 43 -6.56 -2.45 16.50
C ARG A 43 -7.43 -3.72 16.31
N ASP A 44 -8.74 -3.59 16.46
CA ASP A 44 -9.72 -4.69 16.52
C ASP A 44 -9.75 -5.63 15.28
N TRP A 45 -8.97 -5.37 14.22
CA TRP A 45 -8.82 -6.25 13.06
C TRP A 45 -7.37 -6.33 12.55
N SER A 46 -7.03 -7.42 11.85
CA SER A 46 -5.66 -7.73 11.40
C SER A 46 -5.01 -6.70 10.46
N LYS A 47 -5.80 -5.79 9.87
CA LYS A 47 -5.31 -4.69 9.02
C LYS A 47 -5.37 -3.34 9.74
N GLY A 48 -5.49 -3.34 11.07
CA GLY A 48 -5.64 -2.13 11.87
C GLY A 48 -4.36 -1.38 12.19
N HIS A 49 -3.21 -1.66 11.54
CA HIS A 49 -1.94 -1.01 11.92
C HIS A 49 -1.93 0.49 11.62
N ALA A 50 -2.58 0.96 10.56
CA ALA A 50 -2.67 2.39 10.31
C ALA A 50 -3.37 3.15 11.46
N ALA A 51 -4.26 2.50 12.21
CA ALA A 51 -4.96 3.10 13.35
C ALA A 51 -4.18 3.01 14.68
N SER A 52 -3.07 2.26 14.73
CA SER A 52 -2.26 2.09 15.95
C SER A 52 -0.80 2.50 15.79
N ALA A 53 -0.30 2.61 14.56
CA ALA A 53 1.11 2.78 14.25
C ALA A 53 1.34 3.82 13.16
N ARG A 54 1.98 4.93 13.53
CA ARG A 54 2.27 6.06 12.64
C ARG A 54 2.98 5.68 11.32
N PRO A 55 4.01 4.81 11.30
CA PRO A 55 4.68 4.45 10.05
C PRO A 55 3.75 3.81 9.00
N TYR A 56 2.74 3.05 9.45
CA TYR A 56 1.75 2.44 8.57
C TYR A 56 0.78 3.46 8.02
N TYR A 57 0.32 4.39 8.86
CA TYR A 57 -0.54 5.49 8.43
C TYR A 57 0.16 6.36 7.39
N GLU A 58 1.37 6.84 7.69
CA GLU A 58 2.13 7.74 6.82
C GLU A 58 2.42 7.11 5.46
N LEU A 59 2.76 5.82 5.41
CA LEU A 59 2.95 5.12 4.14
C LEU A 59 1.65 4.94 3.37
N ALA A 60 0.57 4.53 4.04
CA ALA A 60 -0.72 4.29 3.43
C ALA A 60 -1.43 5.58 2.98
N SER A 61 -1.00 6.75 3.49
CA SER A 61 -1.53 8.06 3.17
C SER A 61 -0.55 8.94 2.39
N LEU A 62 0.44 8.36 1.71
CA LEU A 62 1.39 9.14 0.89
C LEU A 62 0.63 9.94 -0.18
N PRO A 63 0.84 11.27 -0.29
CA PRO A 63 0.12 12.08 -1.28
C PRO A 63 0.22 11.54 -2.70
N GLU A 64 1.41 11.14 -3.13
CA GLU A 64 1.62 10.59 -4.47
C GLU A 64 0.91 9.23 -4.68
N LEU A 65 0.76 8.41 -3.63
CA LEU A 65 -0.04 7.19 -3.70
C LEU A 65 -1.52 7.55 -3.88
N LEU A 66 -2.02 8.47 -3.06
CA LEU A 66 -3.42 8.90 -3.09
C LEU A 66 -3.77 9.55 -4.44
N ASP A 67 -2.93 10.41 -4.99
CA ASP A 67 -3.12 11.04 -6.31
C ASP A 67 -3.26 10.00 -7.44
N ARG A 68 -2.46 8.93 -7.36
CA ARG A 68 -2.51 7.82 -8.32
C ARG A 68 -3.73 6.95 -8.11
N LEU A 69 -4.13 6.69 -6.87
CA LEU A 69 -5.33 5.91 -6.56
C LEU A 69 -6.62 6.66 -6.92
N GLU A 70 -6.69 7.97 -6.70
CA GLU A 70 -7.85 8.80 -7.07
C GLU A 70 -8.06 8.83 -8.58
N LEU A 71 -6.97 8.84 -9.35
CA LEU A 71 -7.04 8.70 -10.81
C LEU A 71 -7.69 7.38 -11.25
N LEU A 72 -7.49 6.29 -10.49
CA LEU A 72 -7.93 4.95 -10.86
C LEU A 72 -9.29 4.58 -10.29
N LEU A 73 -9.58 5.00 -9.06
CA LEU A 73 -10.75 4.58 -8.29
C LEU A 73 -11.78 5.71 -8.13
N GLY A 74 -11.42 6.94 -8.49
CA GLY A 74 -12.22 8.12 -8.24
C GLY A 74 -11.96 8.75 -6.87
N PRO A 75 -12.64 9.86 -6.56
CA PRO A 75 -12.45 10.61 -5.32
C PRO A 75 -13.04 9.88 -4.10
N GLY A 76 -12.72 10.36 -2.90
CA GLY A 76 -13.34 9.89 -1.66
C GLY A 76 -12.74 8.58 -1.15
N LEU A 77 -11.43 8.39 -1.34
CA LEU A 77 -10.72 7.21 -0.85
C LEU A 77 -10.73 7.16 0.69
N VAL A 78 -11.06 5.99 1.22
CA VAL A 78 -11.00 5.71 2.65
C VAL A 78 -9.96 4.63 2.90
N LEU A 79 -8.98 4.93 3.77
CA LEU A 79 -8.04 3.93 4.24
C LEU A 79 -8.74 2.95 5.19
N TRP A 80 -9.15 1.80 4.64
CA TRP A 80 -9.78 0.75 5.43
C TRP A 80 -8.78 0.00 6.33
N GLY A 81 -7.53 -0.18 5.89
CA GLY A 81 -6.53 -0.86 6.69
C GLY A 81 -5.16 -0.95 6.04
N ALA A 82 -4.15 -1.14 6.88
CA ALA A 82 -2.77 -1.41 6.51
C ALA A 82 -2.22 -2.55 7.38
N SER A 83 -1.46 -3.43 6.76
CA SER A 83 -0.80 -4.56 7.43
C SER A 83 0.51 -4.88 6.73
N LEU A 84 1.49 -5.38 7.48
CA LEU A 84 2.70 -5.96 6.90
C LEU A 84 2.48 -7.45 6.69
N VAL A 85 2.52 -7.89 5.44
CA VAL A 85 2.44 -9.31 5.10
C VAL A 85 3.87 -9.86 5.02
N VAL A 86 4.19 -10.82 5.89
CA VAL A 86 5.46 -11.54 5.87
C VAL A 86 5.17 -12.96 5.38
N ARG A 87 5.90 -13.40 4.36
CA ARG A 87 5.80 -14.75 3.82
C ARG A 87 7.14 -15.47 3.88
N GLN A 88 7.11 -16.75 4.25
CA GLN A 88 8.27 -17.62 4.22
C GLN A 88 8.47 -18.25 2.83
N PRO A 89 9.71 -18.64 2.47
CA PRO A 89 9.94 -19.41 1.26
C PRO A 89 9.06 -20.66 1.21
N GLY A 90 8.36 -20.85 0.09
CA GLY A 90 7.47 -22.00 -0.11
C GLY A 90 6.04 -21.83 0.41
N GLU A 91 5.71 -20.76 1.14
CA GLU A 91 4.31 -20.50 1.49
C GLU A 91 3.49 -20.21 0.23
N ILE A 92 2.34 -20.85 0.10
CA ILE A 92 1.41 -20.65 -1.02
C ILE A 92 0.34 -19.65 -0.59
N HIS A 93 -0.05 -18.75 -1.51
CA HIS A 93 -1.21 -17.88 -1.35
C HIS A 93 -2.34 -18.45 -2.21
N PRO A 94 -3.37 -19.09 -1.63
CA PRO A 94 -4.48 -19.64 -2.38
C PRO A 94 -5.20 -18.56 -3.16
N TRP A 95 -5.76 -18.93 -4.31
CA TRP A 95 -6.53 -18.02 -5.14
C TRP A 95 -7.79 -17.55 -4.42
N HIS A 96 -8.04 -16.23 -4.42
CA HIS A 96 -9.23 -15.57 -3.90
C HIS A 96 -9.39 -14.19 -4.53
#